data_AF-A0A0Q5N855-F1
#
_entry.id   AF-A0A0Q5N855-F1
#
_cell.length_a   1.000
_cell.length_b   1.000
_cell.length_c   1.000
_cell.angle_alpha   90.00
_cell.angle_beta   90.00
_cell.angle_gamma   90.00
#
_symmetry.space_group_name_H-M   'P 1'
#
loop_
_entity.id
_entity.type
_entity.pdbx_description
1 polymer ?
#
loop_
_entity_poly.entity_id
_entity_poly.type
_entity_poly.pdbx_seq_one_letter_code
_entity_poly.pdbx_strand_id
1 'polypeptide(L)'
;MRAFALKIGLIIFTTLFVLHSPLKGQTNYTKLIDSAYSFYQKKEYSNAGSYYSKSFISNGNLGTQTDRYNSACSWALAEKPDLAFTELNNILSGKGVVSGSGDLTRLYKMLIEDVDFKNLHGDKRWNLIVSKAEEIKNTFLKKLEDNQIEFEAGEFKSMAFSKIKTGKEIYQMIKSFNNFKTKNERNYSIKFKVTDSLNTSYFVCLPKNYNPKKRYSLLFFLHGAVQYNSFTNFQNERVMEGWNRFYTKYAALNNVIMVYPNASKKYNWMNPDDGFFMIPAILKEIKQSINIDDDKVFISGHSNGATGSFSYLMKQQSPFAGFYGFNTQPKVRNGGTFIRNITNRSYFNVSTDEDYYYPPNANDSLNVMMTNLKADYQDHRYIGWPHWFPQFDESEPVYPMIFKDIAGRKRNPFKKDIYWECDNLNYGVADWIKITGLDTLAKPASWKTQLNFNILKLLAYDKNENLIAKDTLLKAFNFPRKSGAVKGSFSNNVFHLEISNIKSFRLLISPEMVDVSRPVVVFVNGVKKLEQKVSYNREFIIKNFKETLDRKAIWIDKIDIAL
;
A
#
# COMPACT_ATOMS: atom_id res chain seq x y z
N MET A 1 -8.13 27.80 -9.21
CA MET A 1 -7.40 26.56 -9.57
C MET A 1 -7.18 26.56 -11.07
N ARG A 2 -5.93 26.48 -11.54
CA ARG A 2 -5.59 26.41 -12.96
C ARG A 2 -5.90 24.99 -13.47
N ALA A 3 -6.72 24.86 -14.52
CA ALA A 3 -7.06 23.58 -15.12
C ALA A 3 -6.29 23.39 -16.44
N PHE A 4 -5.64 22.22 -16.57
CA PHE A 4 -5.08 21.68 -17.80
C PHE A 4 -6.21 21.33 -18.77
N ALA A 5 -6.07 21.72 -20.04
CA ALA A 5 -6.99 21.34 -21.12
C ALA A 5 -6.33 20.27 -21.99
N LEU A 6 -6.92 19.07 -22.03
CA LEU A 6 -6.52 18.01 -22.97
C LEU A 6 -7.45 18.09 -24.20
N LYS A 7 -6.91 18.40 -25.37
CA LYS A 7 -7.63 18.29 -26.66
C LYS A 7 -7.44 16.87 -27.20
N ILE A 8 -8.54 16.15 -27.41
CA ILE A 8 -8.55 14.84 -28.09
C ILE A 8 -9.02 15.05 -29.54
N GLY A 9 -8.19 14.61 -30.49
CA GLY A 9 -8.47 14.60 -31.92
C GLY A 9 -9.42 13.48 -32.32
N LEU A 10 -10.27 13.79 -33.30
CA LEU A 10 -11.32 12.94 -33.86
C LEU A 10 -10.71 11.91 -34.83
N ILE A 11 -10.97 10.61 -34.63
CA ILE A 11 -10.75 9.56 -35.64
C ILE A 11 -12.08 8.87 -35.91
N ILE A 12 -12.48 8.86 -37.19
CA ILE A 12 -13.71 8.27 -37.70
C ILE A 12 -13.47 6.78 -37.96
N PHE A 13 -14.31 5.91 -37.39
CA PHE A 13 -14.50 4.54 -37.85
C PHE A 13 -15.99 4.27 -38.06
N THR A 14 -16.35 3.95 -39.30
CA THR A 14 -17.67 3.45 -39.69
C THR A 14 -17.74 1.94 -39.48
N THR A 15 -18.64 1.49 -38.61
CA THR A 15 -19.21 0.13 -38.67
C THR A 15 -20.56 0.15 -37.95
N LEU A 16 -21.63 -0.15 -38.70
CA LEU A 16 -22.99 -0.30 -38.21
C LEU A 16 -23.10 -1.60 -37.39
N PHE A 17 -23.38 -1.46 -36.10
CA PHE A 17 -24.13 -2.45 -35.33
C PHE A 17 -25.23 -1.70 -34.57
N VAL A 18 -26.49 -2.00 -34.89
CA VAL A 18 -27.65 -1.43 -34.21
C VAL A 18 -27.81 -2.13 -32.87
N LEU A 19 -27.10 -1.62 -31.87
CA LEU A 19 -27.45 -1.71 -30.45
C LEU A 19 -28.00 -0.32 -30.09
N HIS A 20 -29.30 -0.23 -29.77
CA HIS A 20 -29.88 0.99 -29.21
C HIS A 20 -29.09 1.36 -27.94
N SER A 21 -28.31 2.43 -28.06
CA SER A 21 -27.14 2.69 -27.22
C SER A 21 -27.47 3.58 -26.02
N PRO A 22 -26.96 3.30 -24.80
CA PRO A 22 -26.84 4.31 -23.73
C PRO A 22 -25.83 5.44 -24.07
N LEU A 23 -25.02 5.27 -25.12
CA LEU A 23 -23.98 6.22 -25.53
C LEU A 23 -24.50 7.62 -25.94
N LYS A 24 -25.69 7.73 -26.56
CA LYS A 24 -26.23 9.03 -27.01
C LYS A 24 -26.69 9.93 -25.85
N GLY A 25 -27.26 9.35 -24.80
CA GLY A 25 -27.66 10.08 -23.59
C GLY A 25 -26.45 10.64 -22.82
N GLN A 26 -25.38 9.84 -22.74
CA GLN A 26 -24.16 10.22 -22.05
C GLN A 26 -23.38 11.34 -22.76
N THR A 27 -23.34 11.35 -24.10
CA THR A 27 -22.69 12.44 -24.86
C THR A 27 -23.44 13.77 -24.75
N ASN A 28 -24.77 13.73 -24.64
CA ASN A 28 -25.59 14.93 -24.48
C ASN A 28 -25.50 15.49 -23.06
N TYR A 29 -25.51 14.62 -22.06
CA TYR A 29 -25.31 14.98 -20.65
C TYR A 29 -24.04 15.81 -20.46
N THR A 30 -22.88 15.30 -20.90
CA THR A 30 -21.59 15.99 -20.71
C THR A 30 -21.56 17.37 -21.36
N LYS A 31 -22.08 17.50 -22.59
CA LYS A 31 -22.13 18.81 -23.29
C LYS A 31 -23.00 19.83 -22.55
N LEU A 32 -24.11 19.39 -21.97
CA LEU A 32 -25.01 20.25 -21.21
C LEU A 32 -24.38 20.66 -19.87
N ILE A 33 -23.66 19.76 -19.21
CA ILE A 33 -22.87 20.06 -18.00
C ILE A 33 -21.77 21.10 -18.31
N ASP A 34 -20.99 20.91 -19.37
CA ASP A 34 -19.94 21.87 -19.76
C ASP A 34 -20.52 23.27 -20.04
N SER A 35 -21.67 23.30 -20.71
CA SER A 35 -22.39 24.55 -20.99
C SER A 35 -22.91 25.20 -19.70
N ALA A 36 -23.50 24.42 -18.80
CA ALA A 36 -23.98 24.90 -17.51
C ALA A 36 -22.83 25.51 -16.68
N TYR A 37 -21.68 24.84 -16.65
CA TYR A 37 -20.49 25.33 -15.98
C TYR A 37 -19.95 26.62 -16.62
N SER A 38 -19.96 26.71 -17.96
CA SER A 38 -19.59 27.95 -18.67
C SER A 38 -20.50 29.13 -18.29
N PHE A 39 -21.83 28.92 -18.25
CA PHE A 39 -22.78 29.94 -17.81
C PHE A 39 -22.54 30.35 -16.35
N TYR A 40 -22.26 29.38 -15.49
CA TYR A 40 -21.96 29.64 -14.09
C TYR A 40 -20.71 30.53 -13.95
N GLN A 41 -19.64 30.26 -14.71
CA GLN A 41 -18.44 31.12 -14.71
C GLN A 41 -18.70 32.55 -15.20
N LYS A 42 -19.63 32.72 -16.15
CA LYS A 42 -20.09 34.03 -16.64
C LYS A 42 -21.05 34.73 -15.70
N LYS A 43 -21.38 34.13 -14.55
CA LYS A 43 -22.38 34.59 -13.59
C LYS A 43 -23.81 34.64 -14.15
N GLU A 44 -24.07 33.89 -15.22
CA GLU A 44 -25.40 33.72 -15.80
C GLU A 44 -26.14 32.58 -15.08
N TYR A 45 -26.39 32.75 -13.78
CA TYR A 45 -26.77 31.65 -12.89
C TYR A 45 -28.10 30.99 -13.23
N SER A 46 -29.09 31.76 -13.74
CA SER A 46 -30.36 31.21 -14.21
C SER A 46 -30.18 30.30 -15.44
N ASN A 47 -29.29 30.69 -16.37
CA ASN A 47 -28.92 29.85 -17.52
C ASN A 47 -28.16 28.61 -17.06
N ALA A 48 -27.20 28.77 -16.15
CA ALA A 48 -26.46 27.66 -15.57
C ALA A 48 -27.39 26.61 -14.94
N GLY A 49 -28.28 27.04 -14.04
CA GLY A 49 -29.28 26.17 -13.42
C GLY A 49 -30.16 25.47 -14.46
N SER A 50 -30.64 26.20 -15.47
CA SER A 50 -31.48 25.62 -16.53
C SER A 50 -30.75 24.53 -17.32
N TYR A 51 -29.47 24.75 -17.66
CA TYR A 51 -28.67 23.77 -18.38
C TYR A 51 -28.31 22.56 -17.52
N TYR A 52 -28.04 22.73 -16.23
CA TYR A 52 -27.93 21.60 -15.30
C TYR A 52 -29.23 20.79 -15.26
N SER A 53 -30.40 21.42 -15.09
CA SER A 53 -31.69 20.70 -15.09
C SER A 53 -31.95 19.96 -16.42
N LYS A 54 -31.64 20.58 -17.57
CA LYS A 54 -31.72 19.92 -18.89
C LYS A 54 -30.79 18.72 -18.98
N SER A 55 -29.58 18.82 -18.43
CA SER A 55 -28.62 17.71 -18.41
C SER A 55 -29.20 16.51 -17.66
N PHE A 56 -29.77 16.73 -16.47
CA PHE A 56 -30.37 15.64 -15.69
C PHE A 56 -31.53 15.00 -16.43
N ILE A 57 -32.45 15.80 -17.00
CA ILE A 57 -33.58 15.30 -17.80
C ILE A 57 -33.08 14.43 -18.97
N SER A 58 -32.05 14.89 -19.69
CA SER A 58 -31.46 14.15 -20.82
C SER A 58 -30.83 12.80 -20.41
N ASN A 59 -30.57 12.62 -19.13
CA ASN A 59 -29.99 11.42 -18.53
C ASN A 59 -30.98 10.71 -17.59
N GLY A 60 -32.29 10.77 -17.88
CA GLY A 60 -33.30 10.06 -17.08
C GLY A 60 -33.49 10.62 -15.68
N ASN A 61 -33.30 11.93 -15.50
CA ASN A 61 -33.24 12.63 -14.21
C ASN A 61 -32.11 12.14 -13.31
N LEU A 62 -30.99 11.72 -13.89
CA LEU A 62 -29.79 11.30 -13.17
C LEU A 62 -28.66 12.32 -13.34
N GLY A 63 -27.92 12.57 -12.27
CA GLY A 63 -26.74 13.43 -12.27
C GLY A 63 -25.74 13.02 -11.19
N THR A 64 -24.49 13.45 -11.32
CA THR A 64 -23.51 13.24 -10.24
C THR A 64 -23.85 14.15 -9.05
N GLN A 65 -23.37 13.80 -7.86
CA GLN A 65 -23.51 14.63 -6.66
C GLN A 65 -22.91 16.02 -6.89
N THR A 66 -21.77 16.10 -7.59
CA THR A 66 -21.11 17.37 -7.91
C THR A 66 -21.95 18.21 -8.85
N ASP A 67 -22.51 17.62 -9.91
CA ASP A 67 -23.33 18.36 -10.87
C ASP A 67 -24.61 18.89 -10.23
N ARG A 68 -25.26 18.08 -9.40
CA ARG A 68 -26.45 18.52 -8.64
C ARG A 68 -26.11 19.61 -7.62
N TYR A 69 -24.96 19.50 -6.96
CA TYR A 69 -24.50 20.52 -6.03
C TYR A 69 -24.26 21.85 -6.75
N ASN A 70 -23.58 21.82 -7.90
CA ASN A 70 -23.40 23.02 -8.73
C ASN A 70 -24.73 23.58 -9.27
N SER A 71 -25.70 22.72 -9.57
CA SER A 71 -27.06 23.14 -9.91
C SER A 71 -27.74 23.85 -8.74
N ALA A 72 -27.59 23.34 -7.52
CA ALA A 72 -28.11 23.99 -6.32
C ALA A 72 -27.48 25.38 -6.12
N CYS A 73 -26.16 25.49 -6.24
CA CYS A 73 -25.44 26.77 -6.18
C CYS A 73 -25.95 27.75 -7.25
N SER A 74 -26.11 27.28 -8.49
CA SER A 74 -26.62 28.09 -9.60
C SER A 74 -28.02 28.63 -9.31
N TRP A 75 -28.92 27.79 -8.77
CA TRP A 75 -30.27 28.24 -8.42
C TRP A 75 -30.32 29.16 -7.21
N ALA A 76 -29.45 28.94 -6.23
CA ALA A 76 -29.30 29.85 -5.10
C ALA A 76 -28.87 31.23 -5.61
N LEU A 77 -27.77 31.33 -6.35
CA LEU A 77 -27.27 32.59 -6.91
C LEU A 77 -28.20 33.26 -7.92
N ALA A 78 -29.12 32.51 -8.54
CA ALA A 78 -30.18 33.04 -9.40
C ALA A 78 -31.42 33.53 -8.62
N GLU A 79 -31.38 33.55 -7.29
CA GLU A 79 -32.50 33.90 -6.41
C GLU A 79 -33.75 33.02 -6.64
N LYS A 80 -33.53 31.74 -6.93
CA LYS A 80 -34.57 30.71 -7.11
C LYS A 80 -34.51 29.67 -5.99
N PRO A 81 -34.91 30.03 -4.74
CA PRO A 81 -34.70 29.18 -3.57
C PRO A 81 -35.40 27.82 -3.67
N ASP A 82 -36.59 27.74 -4.26
CA ASP A 82 -37.32 26.46 -4.39
C ASP A 82 -36.58 25.43 -5.24
N LEU A 83 -35.94 25.87 -6.33
CA LEU A 83 -35.14 25.01 -7.20
C LEU A 83 -33.83 24.61 -6.52
N ALA A 84 -33.20 25.54 -5.79
CA ALA A 84 -32.00 25.24 -5.00
C ALA A 84 -32.30 24.18 -3.92
N PHE A 85 -33.36 24.38 -3.14
CA PHE A 85 -33.79 23.42 -2.11
C PHE A 85 -34.21 22.06 -2.69
N THR A 86 -34.78 22.04 -3.90
CA THR A 86 -35.09 20.78 -4.60
C THR A 86 -33.82 19.97 -4.86
N GLU A 87 -32.76 20.60 -5.39
CA GLU A 87 -31.50 19.92 -5.65
C GLU A 87 -30.77 19.52 -4.37
N LEU A 88 -30.75 20.38 -3.34
CA LEU A 88 -30.18 20.03 -2.03
C LEU A 88 -30.89 18.81 -1.41
N ASN A 89 -32.22 18.74 -1.49
CA ASN A 89 -32.97 17.57 -1.02
C ASN A 89 -32.69 16.30 -1.85
N ASN A 90 -32.55 16.43 -3.17
CA ASN A 90 -32.16 15.31 -4.04
C ASN A 90 -30.78 14.75 -3.64
N ILE A 91 -29.81 15.64 -3.40
CA ILE A 91 -28.46 15.25 -2.94
C ILE A 91 -28.54 14.51 -1.59
N LEU A 92 -29.22 15.08 -0.59
CA LEU A 92 -29.30 14.50 0.76
C LEU A 92 -30.16 13.22 0.84
N SER A 93 -31.07 13.00 -0.10
CA SER A 93 -31.85 11.76 -0.19
C SER A 93 -31.23 10.70 -1.10
N GLY A 94 -30.18 11.05 -1.85
CA GLY A 94 -29.62 10.22 -2.93
C GLY A 94 -30.53 10.11 -4.16
N LYS A 95 -31.68 10.82 -4.19
CA LYS A 95 -32.63 10.76 -5.31
C LYS A 95 -32.01 11.33 -6.57
N GLY A 96 -31.91 10.49 -7.61
CA GLY A 96 -31.35 10.88 -8.90
C GLY A 96 -29.83 11.12 -8.89
N VAL A 97 -29.11 10.68 -7.85
CA VAL A 97 -27.65 10.77 -7.76
C VAL A 97 -27.03 9.45 -8.24
N VAL A 98 -26.29 9.47 -9.34
CA VAL A 98 -25.64 8.25 -9.88
C VAL A 98 -24.25 7.98 -9.33
N SER A 99 -23.57 9.03 -8.85
CA SER A 99 -22.25 8.91 -8.25
C SER A 99 -21.98 10.11 -7.35
N GLY A 100 -21.24 9.89 -6.27
CA GLY A 100 -20.82 10.95 -5.35
C GLY A 100 -19.50 10.62 -4.70
N SER A 101 -18.83 11.61 -4.10
CA SER A 101 -17.48 11.45 -3.53
C SER A 101 -17.39 10.32 -2.51
N GLY A 102 -18.53 9.98 -1.89
CA GLY A 102 -18.63 9.06 -0.75
C GLY A 102 -18.18 9.71 0.55
N ASP A 103 -17.76 10.98 0.53
CA ASP A 103 -17.34 11.75 1.69
C ASP A 103 -18.46 12.68 2.17
N LEU A 104 -19.30 12.15 3.04
CA LEU A 104 -20.42 12.88 3.64
C LEU A 104 -19.96 13.93 4.65
N THR A 105 -18.71 13.85 5.13
CA THR A 105 -18.12 14.90 5.98
C THR A 105 -17.77 16.12 5.14
N ARG A 106 -17.16 15.90 3.98
CA ARG A 106 -16.88 16.97 3.01
C ARG A 106 -18.16 17.58 2.45
N LEU A 107 -19.18 16.79 2.14
CA LEU A 107 -20.48 17.32 1.69
C LEU A 107 -21.07 18.29 2.72
N TYR A 108 -21.14 17.88 3.98
CA TYR A 108 -21.62 18.75 5.07
C TYR A 108 -20.80 20.02 5.19
N LYS A 109 -19.46 19.91 5.19
CA LYS A 109 -18.57 21.06 5.29
C LYS A 109 -18.76 22.04 4.13
N MET A 110 -18.81 21.53 2.91
CA MET A 110 -19.08 22.36 1.72
C MET A 110 -20.40 23.09 1.88
N LEU A 111 -21.49 22.39 2.20
CA LEU A 111 -22.82 22.96 2.35
C LEU A 111 -22.88 24.16 3.32
N ILE A 112 -22.18 24.11 4.45
CA ILE A 112 -22.24 25.18 5.47
C ILE A 112 -21.23 26.32 5.25
N GLU A 113 -20.15 26.08 4.50
CA GLU A 113 -19.10 27.08 4.23
C GLU A 113 -19.26 27.79 2.87
N ASP A 114 -20.07 27.23 1.97
CA ASP A 114 -20.22 27.72 0.61
C ASP A 114 -21.03 29.03 0.56
N VAL A 115 -20.37 30.07 0.09
CA VAL A 115 -20.92 31.43 0.02
C VAL A 115 -22.07 31.57 -0.96
N ASP A 116 -22.20 30.63 -1.91
CA ASP A 116 -23.27 30.64 -2.91
C ASP A 116 -24.65 30.44 -2.30
N PHE A 117 -24.72 29.83 -1.12
CA PHE A 117 -25.97 29.61 -0.39
C PHE A 117 -26.32 30.71 0.60
N LYS A 118 -25.52 31.79 0.70
CA LYS A 118 -25.72 32.86 1.68
C LYS A 118 -27.13 33.45 1.64
N ASN A 119 -27.73 33.57 0.46
CA ASN A 119 -29.08 34.10 0.30
C ASN A 119 -30.20 33.12 0.74
N LEU A 120 -29.88 31.85 0.97
CA LEU A 120 -30.80 30.85 1.51
C LEU A 120 -30.82 30.82 3.03
N HIS A 121 -29.81 31.37 3.72
CA HIS A 121 -29.64 31.22 5.18
C HIS A 121 -30.81 31.77 6.02
N GLY A 122 -31.55 32.76 5.49
CA GLY A 122 -32.73 33.32 6.14
C GLY A 122 -34.02 32.48 5.95
N ASP A 123 -34.03 31.53 5.02
CA ASP A 123 -35.17 30.66 4.75
C ASP A 123 -35.24 29.55 5.81
N LYS A 124 -36.43 29.31 6.39
CA LYS A 124 -36.64 28.27 7.41
C LYS A 124 -36.21 26.87 6.95
N ARG A 125 -36.26 26.59 5.64
CA ARG A 125 -35.83 25.33 5.04
C ARG A 125 -34.32 25.12 5.11
N TRP A 126 -33.52 26.18 5.21
CA TRP A 126 -32.06 26.08 5.32
C TRP A 126 -31.65 25.31 6.58
N ASN A 127 -32.24 25.65 7.73
CA ASN A 127 -31.97 24.93 8.97
C ASN A 127 -32.30 23.44 8.86
N LEU A 128 -33.38 23.08 8.16
CA LEU A 128 -33.74 21.67 7.92
C LEU A 128 -32.71 20.96 7.03
N ILE A 129 -32.20 21.62 5.99
CA ILE A 129 -31.15 21.10 5.13
C ILE A 129 -29.86 20.86 5.90
N VAL A 130 -29.42 21.84 6.68
CA VAL A 130 -28.19 21.75 7.49
C VAL A 130 -28.32 20.64 8.53
N SER A 131 -29.44 20.58 9.28
CA SER A 131 -29.68 19.52 10.25
C SER A 131 -29.69 18.12 9.62
N LYS A 132 -30.34 17.96 8.46
CA LYS A 132 -30.35 16.69 7.73
C LYS A 132 -28.96 16.29 7.23
N ALA A 133 -28.20 17.25 6.69
CA ALA A 133 -26.83 16.99 6.26
C ALA A 133 -25.91 16.61 7.43
N GLU A 134 -26.11 17.24 8.60
CA GLU A 134 -25.41 16.88 9.82
C GLU A 134 -25.76 15.48 10.31
N GLU A 135 -27.05 15.11 10.31
CA GLU A 135 -27.51 13.77 10.66
C GLU A 135 -26.90 12.70 9.75
N ILE A 136 -26.87 12.95 8.44
CA ILE A 136 -26.25 12.06 7.44
C ILE A 136 -24.74 11.92 7.70
N LYS A 137 -24.03 13.02 7.96
CA LYS A 137 -22.61 13.01 8.35
C LYS A 137 -22.40 12.18 9.62
N ASN A 138 -23.19 12.41 10.66
CA ASN A 138 -23.04 11.73 11.96
C ASN A 138 -23.32 10.23 11.83
N THR A 139 -24.38 9.85 11.10
CA THR A 139 -24.71 8.44 10.80
C THR A 139 -23.59 7.76 10.03
N PHE A 140 -23.00 8.45 9.05
CA PHE A 140 -21.85 7.95 8.30
C PHE A 140 -20.62 7.72 9.18
N LEU A 141 -20.26 8.70 10.01
CA LEU A 141 -19.13 8.58 10.94
C LEU A 141 -19.37 7.46 11.96
N LYS A 142 -20.61 7.31 12.45
CA LYS A 142 -20.98 6.23 13.36
C LYS A 142 -20.84 4.86 12.70
N LYS A 143 -21.27 4.72 11.45
CA LYS A 143 -21.09 3.48 10.67
C LYS A 143 -19.61 3.12 10.50
N LEU A 144 -18.73 4.11 10.24
CA LEU A 144 -17.29 3.86 10.15
C LEU A 144 -16.71 3.36 11.50
N GLU A 145 -17.12 3.97 12.61
CA GLU A 145 -16.72 3.53 13.95
C GLU A 145 -17.21 2.12 14.27
N ASP A 146 -18.49 1.84 14.02
CA ASP A 146 -19.09 0.52 14.29
C ASP A 146 -18.43 -0.57 13.45
N ASN A 147 -18.14 -0.29 12.17
CA ASN A 147 -17.41 -1.20 11.29
C ASN A 147 -15.97 -1.43 11.76
N GLN A 148 -15.29 -0.41 12.29
CA GLN A 148 -13.96 -0.58 12.86
C GLN A 148 -13.98 -1.44 14.14
N ILE A 149 -14.94 -1.21 15.04
CA ILE A 149 -15.12 -2.03 16.25
C ILE A 149 -15.39 -3.49 15.87
N GLU A 150 -16.27 -3.73 14.90
CA GLU A 150 -16.57 -5.07 14.40
C GLU A 150 -15.35 -5.73 13.72
N PHE A 151 -14.58 -4.97 12.94
CA PHE A 151 -13.35 -5.47 12.32
C PHE A 151 -12.31 -5.88 13.37
N GLU A 152 -12.09 -5.05 14.38
CA GLU A 152 -11.10 -5.30 15.44
C GLU A 152 -11.54 -6.32 16.49
N ALA A 153 -12.81 -6.71 16.50
CA ALA A 153 -13.33 -7.69 17.44
C ALA A 153 -12.66 -9.07 17.24
N GLY A 154 -12.02 -9.57 18.30
CA GLY A 154 -11.34 -10.86 18.28
C GLY A 154 -10.52 -11.14 19.55
N GLU A 155 -10.32 -12.42 19.85
CA GLU A 155 -9.62 -12.85 21.07
C GLU A 155 -8.09 -12.70 20.98
N PHE A 156 -7.57 -12.50 19.77
CA PHE A 156 -6.14 -12.34 19.55
C PHE A 156 -5.59 -11.07 20.22
N LYS A 157 -6.39 -9.98 20.25
CA LYS A 157 -6.09 -8.72 20.94
C LYS A 157 -6.09 -8.89 22.47
N SER A 158 -6.88 -9.84 22.98
CA SER A 158 -7.07 -10.11 24.42
C SER A 158 -6.37 -11.38 24.90
N MET A 159 -5.41 -11.94 24.14
CA MET A 159 -4.72 -13.18 24.52
C MET A 159 -4.05 -13.05 25.89
N ALA A 160 -4.59 -13.77 26.87
CA ALA A 160 -4.16 -13.71 28.25
C ALA A 160 -2.96 -14.64 28.52
N PHE A 161 -1.76 -14.21 28.09
CA PHE A 161 -0.51 -14.93 28.37
C PHE A 161 -0.21 -15.09 29.88
N SER A 162 -0.82 -14.26 30.73
CA SER A 162 -0.65 -14.31 32.19
C SER A 162 -1.07 -15.63 32.81
N LYS A 163 -2.01 -16.36 32.20
CA LYS A 163 -2.53 -17.64 32.71
C LYS A 163 -1.63 -18.84 32.37
N ILE A 164 -0.66 -18.68 31.47
CA ILE A 164 0.20 -19.77 30.99
C ILE A 164 1.55 -19.72 31.68
N LYS A 165 1.94 -20.86 32.29
CA LYS A 165 3.10 -20.96 33.16
C LYS A 165 4.41 -21.20 32.41
N THR A 166 4.41 -21.98 31.32
CA THR A 166 5.67 -22.37 30.64
C THR A 166 5.80 -21.78 29.24
N GLY A 167 7.05 -21.57 28.78
CA GLY A 167 7.29 -21.08 27.42
C GLY A 167 6.87 -22.08 26.33
N LYS A 168 6.95 -23.39 26.59
CA LYS A 168 6.54 -24.44 25.64
C LYS A 168 5.03 -24.39 25.38
N GLU A 169 4.23 -24.19 26.43
CA GLU A 169 2.78 -24.00 26.31
C GLU A 169 2.45 -22.72 25.52
N ILE A 170 3.16 -21.61 25.77
CA ILE A 170 2.95 -20.36 25.01
C ILE A 170 3.28 -20.56 23.53
N TYR A 171 4.41 -21.21 23.21
CA TYR A 171 4.78 -21.53 21.84
C TYR A 171 3.66 -22.34 21.13
N GLN A 172 3.14 -23.38 21.79
CA GLN A 172 2.06 -24.20 21.22
C GLN A 172 0.74 -23.43 21.09
N MET A 173 0.38 -22.60 22.07
CA MET A 173 -0.81 -21.75 22.00
C MET A 173 -0.73 -20.79 20.81
N ILE A 174 0.40 -20.11 20.61
CA ILE A 174 0.59 -19.19 19.47
C ILE A 174 0.48 -19.96 18.15
N LYS A 175 1.20 -21.09 18.02
CA LYS A 175 1.27 -21.88 16.79
C LYS A 175 -0.10 -22.44 16.38
N SER A 176 -0.92 -22.83 17.35
CA SER A 176 -2.24 -23.43 17.14
C SER A 176 -3.39 -22.43 17.05
N PHE A 177 -3.16 -21.14 17.34
CA PHE A 177 -4.23 -20.14 17.36
C PHE A 177 -4.97 -20.04 16.01
N ASN A 178 -6.28 -20.23 16.05
CA ASN A 178 -7.18 -20.13 14.89
C ASN A 178 -8.57 -19.55 15.22
N ASN A 179 -8.74 -18.91 16.38
CA ASN A 179 -10.04 -18.42 16.82
C ASN A 179 -10.31 -16.97 16.32
N PHE A 180 -10.64 -16.84 15.04
CA PHE A 180 -11.03 -15.57 14.43
C PHE A 180 -12.56 -15.48 14.27
N LYS A 181 -13.11 -14.28 14.33
CA LYS A 181 -14.55 -14.04 14.14
C LYS A 181 -14.90 -13.90 12.65
N THR A 182 -16.15 -14.20 12.33
CA THR A 182 -16.75 -13.84 11.04
C THR A 182 -16.77 -12.32 10.88
N LYS A 183 -16.92 -11.86 9.63
CA LYS A 183 -16.93 -10.44 9.27
C LYS A 183 -18.21 -10.13 8.53
N ASN A 184 -18.94 -9.11 8.98
CA ASN A 184 -20.23 -8.72 8.42
C ASN A 184 -20.07 -8.00 7.08
N GLU A 185 -19.00 -7.23 6.95
CA GLU A 185 -18.70 -6.48 5.74
C GLU A 185 -17.61 -7.20 4.94
N ARG A 186 -17.62 -6.99 3.63
CA ARG A 186 -16.49 -7.37 2.77
C ARG A 186 -15.39 -6.32 2.82
N ASN A 187 -15.80 -5.06 2.93
CA ASN A 187 -14.97 -3.89 2.71
C ASN A 187 -14.95 -3.04 3.97
N TYR A 188 -13.75 -2.77 4.48
CA TYR A 188 -13.55 -2.00 5.70
C TYR A 188 -12.63 -0.82 5.45
N SER A 189 -13.02 0.35 5.94
CA SER A 189 -12.12 1.48 6.11
C SER A 189 -11.73 1.56 7.58
N ILE A 190 -10.47 1.29 7.88
CA ILE A 190 -9.96 1.26 9.25
C ILE A 190 -9.13 2.51 9.51
N LYS A 191 -9.46 3.25 10.57
CA LYS A 191 -8.66 4.38 11.02
C LYS A 191 -7.38 3.86 11.65
N PHE A 192 -6.25 4.41 11.22
CA PHE A 192 -4.91 4.03 11.66
C PHE A 192 -4.22 5.20 12.35
N LYS A 193 -3.69 4.95 13.55
CA LYS A 193 -2.98 5.96 14.33
C LYS A 193 -1.52 6.06 13.86
N VAL A 194 -1.13 7.22 13.35
CA VAL A 194 0.24 7.48 12.87
C VAL A 194 1.09 8.07 13.99
N THR A 195 0.54 9.01 14.75
CA THR A 195 1.12 9.58 15.98
C THR A 195 -0.01 9.82 17.01
N ASP A 196 0.32 10.34 18.19
CA ASP A 196 -0.70 10.71 19.19
C ASP A 196 -1.72 11.74 18.71
N SER A 197 -1.33 12.63 17.78
CA SER A 197 -2.18 13.68 17.24
C SER A 197 -2.62 13.48 15.80
N LEU A 198 -2.13 12.43 15.11
CA LEU A 198 -2.35 12.23 13.67
C LEU A 198 -2.88 10.85 13.37
N ASN A 199 -3.96 10.81 12.60
CA ASN A 199 -4.54 9.58 12.06
C ASN A 199 -4.54 9.61 10.54
N THR A 200 -4.59 8.42 9.96
CA THR A 200 -4.91 8.15 8.56
C THR A 200 -5.89 6.98 8.52
N SER A 201 -6.01 6.33 7.36
CA SER A 201 -6.78 5.11 7.22
C SER A 201 -6.12 4.13 6.25
N TYR A 202 -6.51 2.86 6.35
CA TYR A 202 -6.27 1.85 5.33
C TYR A 202 -7.58 1.15 4.97
N PHE A 203 -7.67 0.66 3.74
CA PHE A 203 -8.84 -0.06 3.26
C PHE A 203 -8.53 -1.55 3.16
N VAL A 204 -9.42 -2.40 3.67
CA VAL A 204 -9.30 -3.87 3.59
C VAL A 204 -10.45 -4.40 2.74
N CYS A 205 -10.12 -5.14 1.69
CA CYS A 205 -11.11 -5.88 0.88
C CYS A 205 -10.93 -7.38 1.10
N LEU A 206 -11.93 -8.00 1.72
CA LEU A 206 -11.98 -9.43 1.96
C LEU A 206 -12.49 -10.18 0.71
N PRO A 207 -12.16 -11.48 0.58
CA PRO A 207 -12.85 -12.36 -0.37
C PRO A 207 -14.36 -12.39 -0.10
N LYS A 208 -15.17 -12.54 -1.16
CA LYS A 208 -16.64 -12.50 -1.09
C LYS A 208 -17.22 -13.45 -0.04
N ASN A 209 -16.62 -14.62 0.12
CA ASN A 209 -17.03 -15.66 1.07
C ASN A 209 -15.96 -15.86 2.15
N TYR A 210 -15.49 -14.77 2.78
CA TYR A 210 -14.48 -14.86 3.84
C TYR A 210 -14.92 -15.84 4.94
N ASN A 211 -14.04 -16.77 5.27
CA ASN A 211 -14.24 -17.80 6.28
C ASN A 211 -13.10 -17.69 7.31
N PRO A 212 -13.38 -17.33 8.58
CA PRO A 212 -12.35 -17.11 9.58
C PRO A 212 -11.53 -18.35 9.94
N LYS A 213 -11.99 -19.57 9.58
CA LYS A 213 -11.22 -20.81 9.79
C LYS A 213 -10.12 -21.02 8.74
N LYS A 214 -10.21 -20.36 7.58
CA LYS A 214 -9.21 -20.43 6.49
C LYS A 214 -8.16 -19.34 6.70
N ARG A 215 -6.90 -19.68 6.41
CA ARG A 215 -5.79 -18.72 6.35
C ARG A 215 -5.68 -18.18 4.93
N TYR A 216 -5.69 -16.86 4.79
CA TYR A 216 -5.67 -16.18 3.49
C TYR A 216 -4.31 -15.55 3.20
N SER A 217 -3.96 -15.48 1.92
CA SER A 217 -2.89 -14.61 1.45
C SER A 217 -3.33 -13.15 1.57
N LEU A 218 -2.38 -12.26 1.84
CA LEU A 218 -2.61 -10.82 1.92
C LEU A 218 -1.66 -10.08 0.99
N LEU A 219 -2.19 -9.14 0.20
CA LEU A 219 -1.41 -8.26 -0.66
C LEU A 219 -1.67 -6.80 -0.28
N PHE A 220 -0.62 -6.11 0.15
CA PHE A 220 -0.61 -4.65 0.22
C PHE A 220 -0.43 -4.07 -1.16
N PHE A 221 -1.22 -3.06 -1.53
CA PHE A 221 -0.96 -2.20 -2.68
C PHE A 221 -0.61 -0.79 -2.22
N LEU A 222 0.62 -0.35 -2.53
CA LEU A 222 1.12 0.97 -2.20
C LEU A 222 0.92 1.93 -3.38
N HIS A 223 0.31 3.09 -3.15
CA HIS A 223 0.00 4.06 -4.21
C HIS A 223 1.23 4.88 -4.69
N GLY A 224 1.11 5.51 -5.86
CA GLY A 224 2.12 6.42 -6.39
C GLY A 224 2.03 7.84 -5.81
N ALA A 225 2.82 8.77 -6.35
CA ALA A 225 2.69 10.21 -6.12
C ALA A 225 2.63 10.65 -4.64
N VAL A 226 3.38 9.99 -3.74
CA VAL A 226 3.25 10.17 -2.28
C VAL A 226 3.50 11.61 -1.82
N GLN A 227 4.27 12.38 -2.58
CA GLN A 227 4.56 13.79 -2.31
C GLN A 227 3.34 14.73 -2.47
N TYR A 228 2.30 14.27 -3.18
CA TYR A 228 1.11 15.06 -3.51
C TYR A 228 -0.15 14.56 -2.81
N ASN A 229 -0.02 13.55 -1.93
CA ASN A 229 -1.13 12.99 -1.18
C ASN A 229 -1.16 13.51 0.26
N SER A 230 -2.36 13.54 0.82
CA SER A 230 -2.64 13.84 2.22
C SER A 230 -3.39 12.67 2.85
N PHE A 231 -3.22 12.51 4.16
CA PHE A 231 -4.01 11.53 4.91
C PHE A 231 -5.50 11.82 4.86
N THR A 232 -6.27 10.74 4.86
CA THR A 232 -7.73 10.76 5.00
C THR A 232 -8.12 9.93 6.22
N ASN A 233 -9.14 10.39 6.95
CA ASN A 233 -9.64 9.68 8.13
C ASN A 233 -10.37 8.38 7.76
N PHE A 234 -10.76 8.22 6.50
CA PHE A 234 -11.36 7.01 5.95
C PHE A 234 -11.03 6.89 4.45
N GLN A 235 -11.28 5.71 3.89
CA GLN A 235 -11.24 5.42 2.46
C GLN A 235 -12.54 4.73 2.04
N ASN A 236 -12.85 4.73 0.75
CA ASN A 236 -14.01 4.01 0.21
C ASN A 236 -13.59 3.15 -0.98
N GLU A 237 -14.56 2.46 -1.57
CA GLU A 237 -14.32 1.47 -2.63
C GLU A 237 -13.61 2.01 -3.87
N ARG A 238 -13.59 3.34 -4.07
CA ARG A 238 -12.84 3.97 -5.17
C ARG A 238 -11.36 3.63 -5.17
N VAL A 239 -10.78 3.28 -4.02
CA VAL A 239 -9.38 2.81 -3.96
C VAL A 239 -9.15 1.50 -4.71
N MET A 240 -10.21 0.74 -5.01
CA MET A 240 -10.18 -0.49 -5.79
C MET A 240 -10.40 -0.27 -7.29
N GLU A 241 -10.77 0.94 -7.69
CA GLU A 241 -11.07 1.29 -9.07
C GLU A 241 -9.80 1.79 -9.80
N GLY A 242 -9.96 2.26 -11.04
CA GLY A 242 -8.88 2.83 -11.84
C GLY A 242 -7.70 1.88 -11.95
N TRP A 243 -6.53 2.30 -11.47
CA TRP A 243 -5.26 1.55 -11.55
C TRP A 243 -5.28 0.26 -10.72
N ASN A 244 -6.21 0.15 -9.77
CA ASN A 244 -6.33 -1.00 -8.87
C ASN A 244 -7.37 -2.03 -9.32
N ARG A 245 -8.15 -1.75 -10.37
CA ARG A 245 -9.26 -2.61 -10.81
C ARG A 245 -8.83 -4.06 -11.07
N PHE A 246 -7.67 -4.26 -11.69
CA PHE A 246 -7.16 -5.60 -11.96
C PHE A 246 -6.55 -6.27 -10.72
N TYR A 247 -5.89 -5.53 -9.83
CA TYR A 247 -5.52 -6.07 -8.52
C TYR A 247 -6.76 -6.59 -7.78
N THR A 248 -7.83 -5.80 -7.73
CA THR A 248 -9.08 -6.20 -7.06
C THR A 248 -9.75 -7.39 -7.75
N LYS A 249 -9.84 -7.39 -9.09
CA LYS A 249 -10.40 -8.49 -9.87
C LYS A 249 -9.67 -9.80 -9.58
N TYR A 250 -8.35 -9.83 -9.75
CA TYR A 250 -7.58 -11.06 -9.61
C TYR A 250 -7.39 -11.49 -8.16
N ALA A 251 -7.41 -10.56 -7.20
CA ALA A 251 -7.48 -10.91 -5.79
C ALA A 251 -8.78 -11.64 -5.43
N ALA A 252 -9.92 -11.18 -5.95
CA ALA A 252 -11.21 -11.85 -5.75
C ALA A 252 -11.20 -13.27 -6.35
N LEU A 253 -10.66 -13.45 -7.56
CA LEU A 253 -10.55 -14.76 -8.22
C LEU A 253 -9.63 -15.74 -7.46
N ASN A 254 -8.60 -15.22 -6.79
CA ASN A 254 -7.59 -16.05 -6.11
C ASN A 254 -7.77 -16.10 -4.58
N ASN A 255 -8.86 -15.53 -4.05
CA ASN A 255 -9.10 -15.41 -2.60
C ASN A 255 -7.92 -14.76 -1.85
N VAL A 256 -7.40 -13.65 -2.38
CA VAL A 256 -6.37 -12.83 -1.74
C VAL A 256 -7.04 -11.64 -1.06
N ILE A 257 -6.66 -11.35 0.18
CA ILE A 257 -7.10 -10.13 0.88
C ILE A 257 -6.27 -8.96 0.35
N MET A 258 -6.94 -7.92 -0.13
CA MET A 258 -6.27 -6.68 -0.54
C MET A 258 -6.27 -5.67 0.59
N VAL A 259 -5.14 -4.97 0.74
CA VAL A 259 -5.01 -3.86 1.67
C VAL A 259 -4.46 -2.64 0.94
N TYR A 260 -5.13 -1.50 1.09
CA TYR A 260 -4.75 -0.22 0.47
C TYR A 260 -4.46 0.81 1.57
N PRO A 261 -3.19 0.96 1.99
CA PRO A 261 -2.78 1.99 2.93
C PRO A 261 -2.77 3.38 2.29
N ASN A 262 -3.12 4.40 3.06
CA ASN A 262 -2.98 5.80 2.64
C ASN A 262 -1.66 6.40 3.16
N ALA A 263 -0.90 7.05 2.27
CA ALA A 263 0.33 7.76 2.59
C ALA A 263 0.21 9.28 2.34
N SER A 264 1.09 10.04 2.98
CA SER A 264 1.20 11.49 2.79
C SER A 264 2.61 11.91 2.39
N LYS A 265 2.77 13.21 2.07
CA LYS A 265 4.08 13.81 1.82
C LYS A 265 5.11 13.52 2.92
N LYS A 266 4.70 13.56 4.20
CA LYS A 266 5.59 13.36 5.34
C LYS A 266 5.71 11.89 5.75
N TYR A 267 4.59 11.17 5.77
CA TYR A 267 4.56 9.78 6.24
C TYR A 267 4.24 8.87 5.06
N ASN A 268 5.26 8.25 4.49
CA ASN A 268 5.15 7.32 3.35
C ASN A 268 6.25 6.24 3.40
N TRP A 269 6.30 5.40 2.36
CA TRP A 269 7.21 4.26 2.19
C TRP A 269 8.49 4.57 1.39
N MET A 270 8.73 5.84 1.03
CA MET A 270 9.87 6.26 0.22
C MET A 270 10.75 7.27 0.92
N ASN A 271 10.27 8.51 1.07
CA ASN A 271 11.03 9.64 1.61
C ASN A 271 10.08 10.77 2.05
N PRO A 272 10.27 11.36 3.24
CA PRO A 272 11.21 10.91 4.27
C PRO A 272 10.77 9.57 4.90
N ASP A 273 11.65 8.97 5.71
CA ASP A 273 11.45 7.62 6.28
C ASP A 273 10.41 7.57 7.41
N ASP A 274 9.84 8.71 7.81
CA ASP A 274 8.95 8.86 8.96
C ASP A 274 7.75 7.91 8.93
N GLY A 275 7.27 7.51 7.74
CA GLY A 275 6.14 6.58 7.57
C GLY A 275 6.52 5.12 7.31
N PHE A 276 7.81 4.76 7.32
CA PHE A 276 8.25 3.42 6.93
C PHE A 276 7.79 2.32 7.92
N PHE A 277 7.40 2.69 9.14
CA PHE A 277 6.82 1.75 10.11
C PHE A 277 5.38 1.34 9.79
N MET A 278 4.67 2.10 8.93
CA MET A 278 3.22 1.99 8.78
C MET A 278 2.79 0.62 8.26
N ILE A 279 3.47 0.06 7.27
CA ILE A 279 3.04 -1.22 6.67
C ILE A 279 3.18 -2.39 7.66
N PRO A 280 4.32 -2.58 8.36
CA PRO A 280 4.42 -3.55 9.45
C PRO A 280 3.38 -3.33 10.57
N ALA A 281 3.09 -2.07 10.93
CA ALA A 281 2.12 -1.76 11.97
C ALA A 281 0.68 -2.07 11.55
N ILE A 282 0.29 -1.73 10.32
CA ILE A 282 -1.01 -2.10 9.74
C ILE A 282 -1.13 -3.62 9.64
N LEU A 283 -0.10 -4.32 9.18
CA LEU A 283 -0.10 -5.78 9.15
C LEU A 283 -0.36 -6.38 10.53
N LYS A 284 0.24 -5.80 11.58
CA LYS A 284 0.03 -6.23 12.96
C LYS A 284 -1.43 -6.05 13.39
N GLU A 285 -2.07 -4.93 13.10
CA GLU A 285 -3.51 -4.73 13.38
C GLU A 285 -4.37 -5.76 12.63
N ILE A 286 -4.06 -5.99 11.35
CA ILE A 286 -4.81 -6.96 10.54
C ILE A 286 -4.69 -8.38 11.09
N LYS A 287 -3.48 -8.79 11.53
CA LYS A 287 -3.26 -10.12 12.15
C LYS A 287 -4.04 -10.32 13.45
N GLN A 288 -4.46 -9.25 14.13
CA GLN A 288 -5.35 -9.34 15.29
C GLN A 288 -6.81 -9.62 14.89
N SER A 289 -7.21 -9.08 13.75
CA SER A 289 -8.61 -9.00 13.32
C SER A 289 -9.07 -10.15 12.43
N ILE A 290 -8.19 -10.64 11.54
CA ILE A 290 -8.55 -11.63 10.51
C ILE A 290 -7.46 -12.67 10.29
N ASN A 291 -7.84 -13.83 9.75
CA ASN A 291 -6.98 -15.00 9.67
C ASN A 291 -6.09 -14.97 8.41
N ILE A 292 -4.90 -14.37 8.53
CA ILE A 292 -3.88 -14.33 7.47
C ILE A 292 -2.91 -15.51 7.61
N ASP A 293 -2.46 -16.11 6.51
CA ASP A 293 -1.28 -16.97 6.55
C ASP A 293 -0.02 -16.09 6.69
N ASP A 294 0.64 -16.14 7.85
CA ASP A 294 1.81 -15.31 8.15
C ASP A 294 2.99 -15.53 7.18
N ASP A 295 3.00 -16.64 6.44
CA ASP A 295 3.99 -16.90 5.40
C ASP A 295 3.53 -16.52 3.98
N LYS A 296 2.35 -15.88 3.83
CA LYS A 296 1.80 -15.43 2.54
C LYS A 296 1.33 -13.97 2.58
N VAL A 297 2.20 -13.09 3.06
CA VAL A 297 2.02 -11.65 3.04
C VAL A 297 2.92 -11.03 1.96
N PHE A 298 2.36 -10.17 1.12
CA PHE A 298 3.02 -9.61 -0.05
C PHE A 298 2.86 -8.09 -0.10
N ILE A 299 3.77 -7.42 -0.81
CA ILE A 299 3.66 -5.99 -1.11
C ILE A 299 3.80 -5.77 -2.61
N SER A 300 2.90 -4.99 -3.18
CA SER A 300 3.01 -4.42 -4.52
C SER A 300 2.82 -2.90 -4.48
N GLY A 301 3.01 -2.26 -5.61
CA GLY A 301 2.65 -0.87 -5.81
C GLY A 301 2.92 -0.41 -7.23
N HIS A 302 2.70 0.88 -7.46
CA HIS A 302 3.05 1.56 -8.71
C HIS A 302 3.90 2.79 -8.43
N SER A 303 4.90 3.05 -9.27
CA SER A 303 5.75 4.24 -9.19
C SER A 303 6.40 4.36 -7.80
N ASN A 304 6.07 5.41 -7.03
CA ASN A 304 6.55 5.57 -5.66
C ASN A 304 6.13 4.41 -4.75
N GLY A 305 4.98 3.80 -4.99
CA GLY A 305 4.52 2.59 -4.32
C GLY A 305 5.38 1.37 -4.62
N ALA A 306 5.75 1.18 -5.89
CA ALA A 306 6.65 0.11 -6.31
C ALA A 306 8.07 0.29 -5.73
N THR A 307 8.58 1.53 -5.74
CA THR A 307 9.83 1.91 -5.06
C THR A 307 9.75 1.68 -3.55
N GLY A 308 8.58 1.89 -2.94
CA GLY A 308 8.32 1.54 -1.54
C GLY A 308 8.37 0.05 -1.28
N SER A 309 7.69 -0.76 -2.11
CA SER A 309 7.75 -2.22 -2.10
C SER A 309 9.21 -2.72 -2.16
N PHE A 310 9.99 -2.18 -3.10
CA PHE A 310 11.42 -2.47 -3.20
C PHE A 310 12.21 -2.02 -1.97
N SER A 311 11.87 -0.88 -1.36
CA SER A 311 12.52 -0.41 -0.15
C SER A 311 12.26 -1.33 1.05
N TYR A 312 11.06 -1.91 1.17
CA TYR A 312 10.76 -2.93 2.19
C TYR A 312 11.58 -4.21 1.98
N LEU A 313 11.77 -4.64 0.73
CA LEU A 313 12.67 -5.75 0.41
C LEU A 313 14.11 -5.48 0.89
N MET A 314 14.59 -4.25 0.73
CA MET A 314 15.96 -3.88 1.12
C MET A 314 16.15 -3.66 2.63
N LYS A 315 15.10 -3.23 3.36
CA LYS A 315 15.23 -2.74 4.75
C LYS A 315 14.45 -3.55 5.79
N GLN A 316 13.35 -4.20 5.41
CA GLN A 316 12.43 -4.82 6.38
C GLN A 316 11.60 -5.94 5.75
N GLN A 317 12.29 -6.94 5.21
CA GLN A 317 11.66 -8.00 4.41
C GLN A 317 11.05 -9.16 5.22
N SER A 318 11.41 -9.30 6.50
CA SER A 318 11.06 -10.47 7.32
C SER A 318 9.56 -10.82 7.36
N PRO A 319 8.62 -9.86 7.39
CA PRO A 319 7.19 -10.19 7.40
C PRO A 319 6.64 -10.71 6.07
N PHE A 320 7.40 -10.58 4.97
CA PHE A 320 6.87 -10.72 3.61
C PHE A 320 7.44 -11.95 2.89
N ALA A 321 6.61 -12.55 2.06
CA ALA A 321 6.91 -13.72 1.25
C ALA A 321 7.47 -13.35 -0.13
N GLY A 322 7.11 -12.18 -0.67
CA GLY A 322 7.56 -11.70 -1.96
C GLY A 322 7.09 -10.27 -2.22
N PHE A 323 7.75 -9.63 -3.18
CA PHE A 323 7.55 -8.22 -3.51
C PHE A 323 7.28 -8.06 -5.01
N TYR A 324 6.48 -7.06 -5.33
CA TYR A 324 6.04 -6.77 -6.70
C TYR A 324 6.09 -5.26 -6.93
N GLY A 325 6.11 -4.83 -8.19
CA GLY A 325 6.03 -3.41 -8.52
C GLY A 325 5.83 -3.15 -10.00
N PHE A 326 5.04 -2.12 -10.31
CA PHE A 326 4.94 -1.54 -11.64
C PHE A 326 5.72 -0.24 -11.73
N ASN A 327 6.55 -0.13 -12.77
CA ASN A 327 7.34 1.07 -13.08
C ASN A 327 8.16 1.50 -11.86
N THR A 328 8.90 0.53 -11.35
CA THR A 328 9.71 0.62 -10.14
C THR A 328 10.97 1.42 -10.41
N GLN A 329 11.32 2.33 -9.49
CA GLN A 329 12.70 2.78 -9.36
C GLN A 329 13.36 2.04 -8.20
N PRO A 330 14.24 1.06 -8.44
CA PRO A 330 14.76 0.14 -7.43
C PRO A 330 15.82 0.82 -6.55
N LYS A 331 15.38 1.73 -5.68
CA LYS A 331 16.27 2.57 -4.87
C LYS A 331 15.68 2.87 -3.50
N VAL A 332 16.50 2.67 -2.47
CA VAL A 332 16.25 3.19 -1.12
C VAL A 332 16.61 4.68 -1.10
N ARG A 333 15.67 5.55 -0.69
CA ARG A 333 15.88 7.00 -0.67
C ARG A 333 16.58 7.51 0.59
N ASN A 334 16.28 6.93 1.75
CA ASN A 334 16.97 7.23 3.01
C ASN A 334 17.85 6.05 3.47
N GLY A 335 19.11 6.08 3.08
CA GLY A 335 20.11 5.05 3.40
C GLY A 335 20.70 4.39 2.17
N GLY A 336 21.50 3.34 2.41
CA GLY A 336 22.11 2.53 1.37
C GLY A 336 21.11 1.63 0.65
N THR A 337 21.26 1.49 -0.67
CA THR A 337 20.57 0.40 -1.42
C THR A 337 21.47 -0.83 -1.44
N PHE A 338 21.39 -1.65 -0.39
CA PHE A 338 22.19 -2.87 -0.24
C PHE A 338 21.61 -4.02 -1.06
N ILE A 339 21.79 -3.95 -2.39
CA ILE A 339 21.08 -4.80 -3.35
C ILE A 339 21.19 -6.31 -3.09
N ARG A 340 22.30 -6.77 -2.49
CA ARG A 340 22.52 -8.18 -2.15
C ARG A 340 21.51 -8.71 -1.12
N ASN A 341 20.83 -7.84 -0.36
CA ASN A 341 19.72 -8.22 0.51
C ASN A 341 18.58 -8.94 -0.24
N ILE A 342 18.46 -8.76 -1.56
CA ILE A 342 17.47 -9.47 -2.40
C ILE A 342 17.65 -10.99 -2.38
N THR A 343 18.82 -11.54 -2.04
CA THR A 343 19.01 -13.00 -2.06
C THR A 343 18.15 -13.77 -1.04
N ASN A 344 17.42 -13.04 -0.19
CA ASN A 344 16.53 -13.61 0.81
C ASN A 344 15.07 -13.73 0.35
N ARG A 345 14.62 -12.91 -0.61
CA ARG A 345 13.22 -12.79 -1.03
C ARG A 345 13.10 -12.39 -2.50
N SER A 346 11.91 -12.54 -3.09
CA SER A 346 11.72 -12.27 -4.51
C SER A 346 11.32 -10.83 -4.83
N TYR A 347 11.55 -10.41 -6.07
CA TYR A 347 10.94 -9.22 -6.65
C TYR A 347 10.42 -9.48 -8.08
N PHE A 348 9.11 -9.31 -8.28
CA PHE A 348 8.45 -9.29 -9.58
C PHE A 348 8.32 -7.85 -10.07
N ASN A 349 9.10 -7.47 -11.07
CA ASN A 349 9.02 -6.16 -11.68
C ASN A 349 8.18 -6.19 -12.96
N VAL A 350 7.34 -5.19 -13.14
CA VAL A 350 6.73 -4.84 -14.42
C VAL A 350 7.34 -3.50 -14.84
N SER A 351 8.06 -3.49 -15.94
CA SER A 351 8.67 -2.28 -16.50
C SER A 351 8.06 -1.92 -17.84
N THR A 352 8.31 -0.70 -18.29
CA THR A 352 7.97 -0.25 -19.63
C THR A 352 9.18 0.43 -20.28
N ASP A 353 9.21 0.48 -21.60
CA ASP A 353 10.30 1.09 -22.38
C ASP A 353 10.18 2.62 -22.50
N GLU A 354 9.00 3.19 -22.26
CA GLU A 354 8.77 4.63 -22.23
C GLU A 354 8.68 5.20 -20.80
N ASP A 355 9.17 4.47 -19.79
CA ASP A 355 9.18 4.94 -18.41
C ASP A 355 10.26 6.01 -18.15
N TYR A 356 9.84 7.26 -17.96
CA TYR A 356 10.71 8.36 -17.52
C TYR A 356 11.28 8.18 -16.10
N TYR A 357 10.62 7.40 -15.26
CA TYR A 357 10.96 7.27 -13.84
C TYR A 357 12.15 6.33 -13.61
N TYR A 358 12.22 5.23 -14.36
CA TYR A 358 13.37 4.35 -14.39
C TYR A 358 13.58 3.75 -15.79
N PRO A 359 14.65 4.15 -16.51
CA PRO A 359 14.76 3.90 -17.93
C PRO A 359 15.08 2.42 -18.25
N PRO A 360 14.73 1.94 -19.46
CA PRO A 360 14.86 0.53 -19.83
C PRO A 360 16.30 0.00 -19.77
N ASN A 361 17.30 0.79 -20.18
CA ASN A 361 18.71 0.39 -20.09
C ASN A 361 19.19 0.20 -18.63
N ALA A 362 18.60 0.90 -17.67
CA ALA A 362 18.88 0.70 -16.26
C ALA A 362 18.24 -0.59 -15.74
N ASN A 363 17.02 -0.93 -16.21
CA ASN A 363 16.41 -2.24 -15.97
C ASN A 363 17.28 -3.37 -16.57
N ASP A 364 17.83 -3.21 -17.77
CA ASP A 364 18.73 -4.21 -18.38
C ASP A 364 20.00 -4.43 -17.55
N SER A 365 20.62 -3.35 -17.08
CA SER A 365 21.79 -3.42 -16.19
C SER A 365 21.46 -4.09 -14.85
N LEU A 366 20.24 -3.83 -14.33
CA LEU A 366 19.73 -4.49 -13.15
C LEU A 366 19.52 -5.99 -13.38
N ASN A 367 18.92 -6.40 -14.51
CA ASN A 367 18.72 -7.80 -14.89
C ASN A 367 20.05 -8.58 -14.90
N VAL A 368 21.11 -7.99 -15.47
CA VAL A 368 22.46 -8.58 -15.44
C VAL A 368 22.97 -8.74 -14.00
N MET A 369 22.82 -7.71 -13.17
CA MET A 369 23.22 -7.77 -11.77
C MET A 369 22.45 -8.85 -10.98
N MET A 370 21.14 -8.96 -11.20
CA MET A 370 20.28 -9.93 -10.53
C MET A 370 20.62 -11.36 -10.92
N THR A 371 20.92 -11.58 -12.20
CA THR A 371 21.41 -12.86 -12.73
C THR A 371 22.73 -13.25 -12.05
N ASN A 372 23.69 -12.33 -11.95
CA ASN A 372 24.98 -12.56 -11.28
C ASN A 372 24.83 -12.85 -9.79
N LEU A 373 23.82 -12.25 -9.14
CA LEU A 373 23.49 -12.49 -7.74
C LEU A 373 22.71 -13.80 -7.52
N LYS A 374 22.22 -14.45 -8.59
CA LYS A 374 21.23 -15.54 -8.52
C LYS A 374 20.02 -15.14 -7.68
N ALA A 375 19.59 -13.89 -7.83
CA ALA A 375 18.42 -13.36 -7.15
C ALA A 375 17.14 -13.96 -7.74
N ASP A 376 16.12 -14.18 -6.89
CA ASP A 376 14.76 -14.46 -7.34
C ASP A 376 14.11 -13.15 -7.83
N TYR A 377 14.50 -12.73 -9.03
CA TYR A 377 14.09 -11.47 -9.64
C TYR A 377 13.61 -11.72 -11.06
N GLN A 378 12.53 -11.07 -11.45
CA GLN A 378 11.98 -11.10 -12.80
C GLN A 378 11.58 -9.70 -13.24
N ASP A 379 11.81 -9.38 -14.51
CA ASP A 379 11.39 -8.14 -15.16
C ASP A 379 10.49 -8.48 -16.36
N HIS A 380 9.23 -8.07 -16.28
CA HIS A 380 8.25 -8.22 -17.35
C HIS A 380 8.07 -6.88 -18.04
N ARG A 381 8.82 -6.66 -19.13
CA ARG A 381 8.79 -5.41 -19.89
C ARG A 381 7.64 -5.37 -20.90
N TYR A 382 6.92 -4.26 -20.91
CA TYR A 382 5.91 -3.91 -21.90
C TYR A 382 6.44 -2.80 -22.83
N ILE A 383 6.17 -2.93 -24.13
CA ILE A 383 6.71 -2.07 -25.19
C ILE A 383 5.65 -1.07 -25.66
N GLY A 384 6.03 0.19 -25.84
CA GLY A 384 5.16 1.28 -26.29
C GLY A 384 4.23 1.82 -25.20
N TRP A 385 4.61 1.67 -23.93
CA TRP A 385 3.75 2.06 -22.80
C TRP A 385 4.44 3.04 -21.85
N PRO A 386 3.74 4.10 -21.39
CA PRO A 386 4.33 5.11 -20.54
C PRO A 386 4.32 4.71 -19.05
N HIS A 387 4.84 5.59 -18.21
CA HIS A 387 4.89 5.41 -16.75
C HIS A 387 3.52 5.11 -16.09
N TRP A 388 2.39 5.54 -16.68
CA TRP A 388 1.04 5.26 -16.18
C TRP A 388 0.41 3.99 -16.78
N PHE A 389 1.22 3.06 -17.27
CA PHE A 389 0.78 1.79 -17.89
C PHE A 389 -0.37 1.05 -17.18
N PRO A 390 -0.41 0.92 -15.82
CA PRO A 390 -1.53 0.25 -15.13
C PRO A 390 -2.92 0.89 -15.34
N GLN A 391 -2.99 2.09 -15.90
CA GLN A 391 -4.24 2.72 -16.27
C GLN A 391 -4.92 2.01 -17.45
N PHE A 392 -4.15 1.41 -18.36
CA PHE A 392 -4.65 0.83 -19.60
C PHE A 392 -5.08 -0.63 -19.43
N ASP A 393 -6.02 -1.09 -20.25
CA ASP A 393 -6.54 -2.46 -20.20
C ASP A 393 -5.48 -3.48 -20.68
N GLU A 394 -4.53 -3.04 -21.48
CA GLU A 394 -3.37 -3.79 -21.94
C GLU A 394 -2.41 -4.18 -20.81
N SER A 395 -2.57 -3.60 -19.63
CA SER A 395 -1.89 -4.06 -18.42
C SER A 395 -2.50 -5.34 -17.84
N GLU A 396 -3.74 -5.68 -18.17
CA GLU A 396 -4.44 -6.82 -17.58
C GLU A 396 -3.69 -8.17 -17.66
N PRO A 397 -3.05 -8.54 -18.79
CA PRO A 397 -2.41 -9.85 -18.94
C PRO A 397 -1.31 -10.19 -17.92
N VAL A 398 -0.69 -9.19 -17.27
CA VAL A 398 0.33 -9.46 -16.25
C VAL A 398 -0.26 -9.88 -14.90
N TYR A 399 -1.50 -9.50 -14.61
CA TYR A 399 -2.12 -9.76 -13.31
C TYR A 399 -2.35 -11.26 -13.05
N PRO A 400 -2.84 -12.09 -14.01
CA PRO A 400 -2.82 -13.54 -13.85
C PRO A 400 -1.45 -14.11 -13.47
N MET A 401 -0.36 -13.57 -14.02
CA MET A 401 1.01 -14.01 -13.71
C MET A 401 1.39 -13.65 -12.27
N ILE A 402 1.12 -12.41 -11.86
CA ILE A 402 1.35 -11.94 -10.48
C ILE A 402 0.59 -12.82 -9.48
N PHE A 403 -0.70 -13.09 -9.72
CA PHE A 403 -1.51 -13.87 -8.79
C PHE A 403 -1.19 -15.36 -8.81
N LYS A 404 -0.69 -15.91 -9.93
CA LYS A 404 -0.10 -17.25 -9.98
C LYS A 404 1.16 -17.34 -9.12
N ASP A 405 2.05 -16.35 -9.19
CA ASP A 405 3.25 -16.27 -8.35
C ASP A 405 2.88 -16.17 -6.86
N ILE A 406 1.94 -15.27 -6.50
CA ILE A 406 1.38 -15.13 -5.15
C ILE A 406 0.85 -16.46 -4.61
N ALA A 407 0.10 -17.21 -5.43
CA ALA A 407 -0.48 -18.49 -5.01
C ALA A 407 0.60 -19.53 -4.67
N GLY A 408 1.65 -19.61 -5.49
CA GLY A 408 2.76 -20.55 -5.33
C GLY A 408 3.79 -20.15 -4.27
N ARG A 409 3.86 -18.88 -3.90
CA ARG A 409 4.92 -18.35 -3.03
C ARG A 409 4.58 -18.48 -1.55
N LYS A 410 5.63 -18.79 -0.77
CA LYS A 410 5.57 -18.86 0.70
C LYS A 410 6.90 -18.39 1.28
N ARG A 411 6.84 -17.55 2.32
CA ARG A 411 8.00 -17.14 3.12
C ARG A 411 8.60 -18.35 3.83
N ASN A 412 9.94 -18.41 3.89
CA ASN A 412 10.65 -19.28 4.82
C ASN A 412 11.46 -18.44 5.81
N PRO A 413 10.95 -18.17 7.03
CA PRO A 413 11.68 -17.42 8.06
C PRO A 413 12.86 -18.22 8.65
N PHE A 414 12.98 -19.51 8.34
CA PHE A 414 14.03 -20.41 8.81
C PHE A 414 14.98 -20.81 7.68
N LYS A 415 15.18 -19.92 6.68
CA LYS A 415 16.12 -20.16 5.59
C LYS A 415 17.51 -20.41 6.16
N LYS A 416 18.16 -21.52 5.77
CA LYS A 416 19.47 -21.93 6.30
C LYS A 416 20.53 -20.86 6.07
N ASP A 417 20.58 -20.33 4.85
CA ASP A 417 21.55 -19.30 4.44
C ASP A 417 20.89 -17.92 4.38
N ILE A 418 21.59 -16.91 4.88
CA ILE A 418 21.11 -15.53 4.89
C ILE A 418 22.25 -14.55 4.59
N TYR A 419 21.91 -13.47 3.89
CA TYR A 419 22.74 -12.28 3.80
C TYR A 419 21.95 -11.08 4.33
N TRP A 420 22.54 -10.26 5.19
CA TRP A 420 21.91 -9.01 5.57
C TRP A 420 22.92 -7.89 5.74
N GLU A 421 22.59 -6.73 5.19
CA GLU A 421 23.38 -5.51 5.34
C GLU A 421 22.47 -4.32 5.66
N CYS A 422 22.89 -3.51 6.63
CA CYS A 422 22.17 -2.30 7.03
C CYS A 422 23.14 -1.17 7.46
N ASP A 423 22.68 0.08 7.34
CA ASP A 423 23.36 1.27 7.88
C ASP A 423 22.60 1.92 9.04
N ASN A 424 21.48 1.33 9.46
CA ASN A 424 20.61 1.80 10.53
C ASN A 424 20.07 0.58 11.29
N LEU A 425 20.29 0.54 12.59
CA LEU A 425 19.93 -0.58 13.46
C LEU A 425 18.42 -0.79 13.57
N ASN A 426 17.58 0.22 13.26
CA ASN A 426 16.14 0.05 13.16
C ASN A 426 15.73 -0.93 12.04
N TYR A 427 16.61 -1.09 11.04
CA TYR A 427 16.45 -2.00 9.90
C TYR A 427 17.47 -3.16 9.95
N GLY A 428 18.01 -3.44 11.14
CA GLY A 428 19.05 -4.46 11.32
C GLY A 428 18.54 -5.91 11.36
N VAL A 429 17.24 -6.15 11.16
CA VAL A 429 16.62 -7.47 11.29
C VAL A 429 16.33 -8.09 9.93
N ALA A 430 16.78 -9.32 9.73
CA ALA A 430 16.31 -10.21 8.68
C ALA A 430 16.10 -11.60 9.24
N ASP A 431 14.85 -12.08 9.22
CA ASP A 431 14.47 -13.40 9.70
C ASP A 431 15.08 -13.73 11.08
N TRP A 432 15.99 -14.71 11.16
CA TRP A 432 16.59 -15.18 12.40
C TRP A 432 17.83 -14.38 12.87
N ILE A 433 18.25 -13.31 12.17
CA ILE A 433 19.39 -12.47 12.56
C ILE A 433 18.98 -11.01 12.78
N LYS A 434 19.55 -10.40 13.82
CA LYS A 434 19.44 -8.97 14.12
C LYS A 434 20.81 -8.36 14.39
N ILE A 435 21.24 -7.44 13.55
CA ILE A 435 22.40 -6.58 13.82
C ILE A 435 22.02 -5.61 14.95
N THR A 436 22.76 -5.62 16.05
CA THR A 436 22.49 -4.81 17.24
C THR A 436 23.54 -3.74 17.50
N GLY A 437 24.66 -3.78 16.79
CA GLY A 437 25.71 -2.77 16.85
C GLY A 437 26.57 -2.78 15.59
N LEU A 438 26.92 -1.59 15.10
CA LEU A 438 27.81 -1.41 13.96
C LEU A 438 29.21 -1.02 14.45
N ASP A 439 30.24 -1.51 13.75
CA ASP A 439 31.61 -1.02 13.86
C ASP A 439 32.07 -0.49 12.49
N THR A 440 31.66 0.74 12.19
CA THR A 440 31.93 1.38 10.91
C THR A 440 33.35 1.96 10.79
N LEU A 441 34.18 1.82 11.82
CA LEU A 441 35.59 2.24 11.80
C LEU A 441 36.51 1.07 11.44
N ALA A 442 36.12 -0.17 11.72
CA ALA A 442 36.85 -1.35 11.30
C ALA A 442 37.06 -1.42 9.77
N LYS A 443 38.14 -2.08 9.36
CA LYS A 443 38.37 -2.40 7.94
C LYS A 443 37.29 -3.38 7.47
N PRO A 444 36.55 -3.08 6.37
CA PRO A 444 35.58 -4.02 5.82
C PRO A 444 36.22 -5.34 5.38
N ALA A 445 35.49 -6.45 5.54
CA ALA A 445 35.89 -7.73 4.98
C ALA A 445 35.93 -7.65 3.45
N SER A 446 36.88 -8.35 2.81
CA SER A 446 37.09 -8.30 1.35
C SER A 446 35.86 -8.72 0.54
N TRP A 447 35.01 -9.60 1.09
CA TRP A 447 33.79 -10.05 0.44
C TRP A 447 32.66 -9.00 0.45
N LYS A 448 32.73 -7.97 1.31
CA LYS A 448 31.71 -6.93 1.42
C LYS A 448 31.97 -5.86 0.36
N THR A 449 31.46 -6.12 -0.85
CA THR A 449 31.60 -5.21 -1.99
C THR A 449 30.32 -4.40 -2.23
N GLN A 450 30.49 -3.14 -2.63
CA GLN A 450 29.37 -2.29 -3.06
C GLN A 450 29.03 -2.58 -4.52
N LEU A 451 27.94 -3.29 -4.74
CA LEU A 451 27.42 -3.55 -6.09
C LEU A 451 26.69 -2.31 -6.61
N ASN A 452 27.00 -1.88 -7.83
CA ASN A 452 26.38 -0.73 -8.47
C ASN A 452 26.60 -0.76 -10.00
N PHE A 453 25.89 0.07 -10.74
CA PHE A 453 26.10 0.29 -12.17
C PHE A 453 25.78 1.73 -12.57
N ASN A 454 26.23 2.13 -13.76
CA ASN A 454 25.98 3.45 -14.31
C ASN A 454 24.64 3.46 -15.07
N ILE A 455 23.86 4.51 -14.89
CA ILE A 455 22.71 4.85 -15.71
C ILE A 455 23.20 5.91 -16.69
N LEU A 456 23.32 5.53 -17.96
CA LEU A 456 23.91 6.35 -19.01
C LEU A 456 22.90 7.21 -19.77
N LYS A 457 21.61 6.87 -19.67
CA LYS A 457 20.52 7.61 -20.29
C LYS A 457 19.34 7.68 -19.33
N LEU A 458 18.71 8.85 -19.23
CA LEU A 458 17.41 9.04 -18.60
C LEU A 458 16.39 9.46 -19.67
N LEU A 459 15.14 9.05 -19.50
CA LEU A 459 14.04 9.54 -20.32
C LEU A 459 13.37 10.72 -19.60
N ALA A 460 12.94 11.73 -20.36
CA ALA A 460 12.21 12.88 -19.85
C ALA A 460 11.34 13.50 -20.94
N TYR A 461 10.22 14.12 -20.56
CA TYR A 461 9.40 14.89 -21.48
C TYR A 461 10.01 16.28 -21.74
N ASP A 462 10.05 16.69 -23.01
CA ASP A 462 10.43 18.05 -23.41
C ASP A 462 9.25 19.03 -23.26
N LYS A 463 9.46 20.29 -23.65
CA LYS A 463 8.43 21.35 -23.57
C LYS A 463 7.21 21.11 -24.49
N ASN A 464 7.35 20.22 -25.47
CA ASN A 464 6.31 19.85 -26.42
C ASN A 464 5.68 18.50 -26.05
N GLU A 465 5.94 18.00 -24.84
CA GLU A 465 5.46 16.70 -24.33
C GLU A 465 5.97 15.49 -25.13
N ASN A 466 7.08 15.63 -25.86
CA ASN A 466 7.75 14.50 -26.48
C ASN A 466 8.71 13.82 -25.49
N LEU A 467 8.71 12.49 -25.46
CA LEU A 467 9.66 11.73 -24.67
C LEU A 467 11.03 11.74 -25.36
N ILE A 468 12.05 12.23 -24.67
CA ILE A 468 13.42 12.31 -25.17
C ILE A 468 14.41 11.60 -24.23
N ALA A 469 15.45 11.02 -24.81
CA ALA A 469 16.58 10.48 -24.04
C ALA A 469 17.63 11.58 -23.79
N LYS A 470 18.12 11.65 -22.55
CA LYS A 470 19.19 12.55 -22.12
C LYS A 470 20.35 11.71 -21.59
N ASP A 471 21.56 11.99 -22.07
CA ASP A 471 22.75 11.32 -21.57
C ASP A 471 23.04 11.73 -20.11
N THR A 472 23.49 10.77 -19.32
CA THR A 472 23.79 10.93 -17.89
C THR A 472 24.98 10.08 -17.47
N LEU A 473 25.53 10.36 -16.28
CA LEU A 473 26.47 9.46 -15.61
C LEU A 473 26.09 9.32 -14.14
N LEU A 474 24.93 8.72 -13.90
CA LEU A 474 24.40 8.52 -12.55
C LEU A 474 24.71 7.11 -12.06
N LYS A 475 24.95 6.95 -10.76
CA LYS A 475 24.94 5.63 -10.12
C LYS A 475 23.50 5.22 -9.80
N ALA A 476 23.17 3.96 -10.05
CA ALA A 476 21.84 3.42 -9.73
C ALA A 476 21.55 3.52 -8.21
N PHE A 477 22.55 3.18 -7.40
CA PHE A 477 22.40 3.07 -5.95
C PHE A 477 23.22 4.12 -5.20
N ASN A 478 22.66 4.60 -4.09
CA ASN A 478 23.33 5.49 -3.15
C ASN A 478 23.78 4.69 -1.92
N PHE A 479 24.88 5.14 -1.29
CA PHE A 479 25.42 4.59 -0.04
C PHE A 479 25.86 5.74 0.89
N PRO A 480 24.93 6.55 1.42
CA PRO A 480 25.25 7.79 2.13
C PRO A 480 25.87 7.56 3.52
N ARG A 481 25.76 6.33 4.06
CA ARG A 481 26.28 5.95 5.38
C ARG A 481 27.08 4.66 5.28
N LYS A 482 28.04 4.49 6.18
CA LYS A 482 28.74 3.20 6.34
C LYS A 482 27.80 2.16 6.92
N SER A 483 27.92 0.92 6.44
CA SER A 483 27.06 -0.21 6.78
C SER A 483 27.81 -1.34 7.49
N GLY A 484 27.07 -2.24 8.13
CA GLY A 484 27.53 -3.54 8.59
C GLY A 484 26.81 -4.65 7.84
N ALA A 485 27.52 -5.74 7.53
CA ALA A 485 27.00 -6.87 6.78
C ALA A 485 27.31 -8.19 7.45
N VAL A 486 26.40 -9.15 7.32
CA VAL A 486 26.54 -10.53 7.81
C VAL A 486 26.10 -11.53 6.74
N LYS A 487 26.90 -12.58 6.56
CA LYS A 487 26.50 -13.84 5.95
C LYS A 487 26.35 -14.85 7.08
N GLY A 488 25.26 -15.60 7.07
CA GLY A 488 25.02 -16.62 8.09
C GLY A 488 24.51 -17.90 7.47
N SER A 489 24.93 -19.02 8.03
CA SER A 489 24.34 -20.34 7.77
C SER A 489 24.13 -21.09 9.09
N PHE A 490 23.19 -22.02 9.12
CA PHE A 490 23.05 -22.94 10.24
C PHE A 490 22.69 -24.36 9.82
N SER A 491 23.20 -25.33 10.58
CA SER A 491 22.82 -26.74 10.48
C SER A 491 23.17 -27.47 11.77
N ASN A 492 22.38 -28.47 12.17
CA ASN A 492 22.70 -29.34 13.30
C ASN A 492 23.10 -28.61 14.60
N ASN A 493 22.36 -27.56 14.98
CA ASN A 493 22.63 -26.68 16.12
C ASN A 493 23.91 -25.81 16.02
N VAL A 494 24.60 -25.81 14.87
CA VAL A 494 25.79 -24.99 14.66
C VAL A 494 25.47 -23.86 13.70
N PHE A 495 25.82 -22.63 14.11
CA PHE A 495 25.70 -21.42 13.30
C PHE A 495 27.10 -20.95 12.88
N HIS A 496 27.27 -20.71 11.59
CA HIS A 496 28.48 -20.12 11.03
C HIS A 496 28.16 -18.76 10.45
N LEU A 497 28.84 -17.72 10.96
CA LEU A 497 28.66 -16.35 10.51
C LEU A 497 29.98 -15.77 10.00
N GLU A 498 29.91 -15.08 8.87
CA GLU A 498 30.94 -14.14 8.43
C GLU A 498 30.40 -12.73 8.55
N ILE A 499 31.17 -11.84 9.16
CA ILE A 499 30.74 -10.46 9.44
C ILE A 499 31.72 -9.44 8.89
N SER A 500 31.20 -8.24 8.62
CA SER A 500 31.99 -7.08 8.27
C SER A 500 31.37 -5.85 8.91
N ASN A 501 32.15 -5.08 9.66
CA ASN A 501 31.72 -3.82 10.30
C ASN A 501 30.52 -3.98 11.26
N ILE A 502 30.45 -5.11 11.96
CA ILE A 502 29.43 -5.39 12.99
C ILE A 502 30.14 -5.46 14.34
N LYS A 503 29.62 -4.71 15.31
CA LYS A 503 30.08 -4.73 16.71
C LYS A 503 29.35 -5.78 17.54
N SER A 504 28.07 -5.97 17.26
CA SER A 504 27.25 -6.99 17.94
C SER A 504 26.06 -7.40 17.09
N PHE A 505 25.60 -8.63 17.29
CA PHE A 505 24.39 -9.16 16.68
C PHE A 505 23.67 -10.13 17.62
N ARG A 506 22.43 -10.43 17.26
CA ARG A 506 21.55 -11.39 17.94
C ARG A 506 21.07 -12.44 16.96
N LEU A 507 21.15 -13.70 17.36
CA LEU A 507 20.44 -14.80 16.72
C LEU A 507 19.10 -15.02 17.43
N LEU A 508 18.05 -15.18 16.65
CA LEU A 508 16.72 -15.55 17.12
C LEU A 508 16.54 -17.04 16.87
N ILE A 509 16.22 -17.80 17.92
CA ILE A 509 16.25 -19.26 17.87
C ILE A 509 14.83 -19.81 17.88
N SER A 510 14.57 -20.77 17.00
CA SER A 510 13.30 -21.50 16.92
C SER A 510 13.55 -23.01 16.98
N PRO A 511 12.65 -23.81 17.57
CA PRO A 511 12.75 -25.27 17.52
C PRO A 511 12.62 -25.84 16.09
N GLU A 512 12.17 -25.04 15.12
CA GLU A 512 12.19 -25.41 13.68
C GLU A 512 13.61 -25.38 13.08
N MET A 513 14.59 -24.79 13.79
CA MET A 513 15.98 -24.62 13.34
C MET A 513 16.96 -25.55 14.07
N VAL A 514 16.69 -25.87 15.34
CA VAL A 514 17.63 -26.54 16.24
C VAL A 514 16.93 -27.58 17.09
N ASP A 515 17.68 -28.60 17.50
CA ASP A 515 17.27 -29.53 18.56
C ASP A 515 17.55 -28.90 19.94
N VAL A 516 16.51 -28.46 20.62
CA VAL A 516 16.60 -27.77 21.93
C VAL A 516 17.20 -28.63 23.06
N SER A 517 17.35 -29.95 22.86
CA SER A 517 18.01 -30.81 23.85
C SER A 517 19.53 -30.65 23.84
N ARG A 518 20.10 -30.20 22.72
CA ARG A 518 21.54 -30.02 22.49
C ARG A 518 21.95 -28.54 22.56
N PRO A 519 23.19 -28.23 22.95
CA PRO A 519 23.68 -26.86 22.91
C PRO A 519 23.73 -26.32 21.47
N VAL A 520 23.54 -25.01 21.33
CA VAL A 520 23.78 -24.25 20.11
C VAL A 520 25.20 -23.73 20.14
N VAL A 521 25.94 -23.95 19.04
CA VAL A 521 27.32 -23.49 18.88
C VAL A 521 27.37 -22.39 17.83
N VAL A 522 28.09 -21.30 18.11
CA VAL A 522 28.21 -20.15 17.19
C VAL A 522 29.66 -19.90 16.85
N PHE A 523 29.97 -19.94 15.55
CA PHE A 523 31.25 -19.54 14.97
C PHE A 523 31.10 -18.20 14.26
N VAL A 524 32.03 -17.28 14.51
CA VAL A 524 32.10 -15.99 13.81
C VAL A 524 33.48 -15.84 13.19
N ASN A 525 33.53 -15.63 11.88
CA ASN A 525 34.77 -15.56 11.09
C ASN A 525 35.69 -16.76 11.35
N GLY A 526 35.12 -17.97 11.43
CA GLY A 526 35.84 -19.22 11.69
C GLY A 526 36.19 -19.50 13.16
N VAL A 527 35.97 -18.55 14.08
CA VAL A 527 36.30 -18.69 15.51
C VAL A 527 35.05 -19.02 16.31
N LYS A 528 35.10 -20.09 17.14
CA LYS A 528 34.03 -20.42 18.09
C LYS A 528 33.89 -19.28 19.10
N LYS A 529 32.74 -18.61 19.12
CA LYS A 529 32.44 -17.52 20.05
C LYS A 529 31.64 -17.98 21.26
N LEU A 530 30.76 -18.96 21.06
CA LEU A 530 29.81 -19.36 22.09
C LEU A 530 29.35 -20.81 21.89
N GLU A 531 29.06 -21.48 22.99
CA GLU A 531 28.28 -22.73 23.05
C GLU A 531 27.34 -22.63 24.25
N GLN A 532 26.03 -22.66 24.00
CA GLN A 532 25.04 -22.57 25.08
C GLN A 532 23.80 -23.40 24.80
N LYS A 533 23.18 -23.92 25.86
CA LYS A 533 21.85 -24.53 25.76
C LYS A 533 20.79 -23.43 25.65
N VAL A 534 19.83 -23.62 24.76
CA VAL A 534 18.67 -22.73 24.60
C VAL A 534 17.45 -23.35 25.26
N SER A 535 16.48 -22.52 25.64
CA SER A 535 15.25 -23.00 26.27
C SER A 535 14.02 -22.26 25.73
N TYR A 536 12.82 -22.74 26.09
CA TYR A 536 11.59 -22.00 25.80
C TYR A 536 11.46 -20.83 26.78
N ASN A 537 12.14 -19.72 26.50
CA ASN A 537 12.09 -18.52 27.33
C ASN A 537 10.73 -17.83 27.19
N ARG A 538 9.90 -18.00 28.22
CA ARG A 538 8.51 -17.52 28.26
C ARG A 538 8.40 -16.01 27.97
N GLU A 539 9.18 -15.20 28.65
CA GLU A 539 9.10 -13.74 28.54
C GLU A 539 9.54 -13.28 27.16
N PHE A 540 10.61 -13.88 26.64
CA PHE A 540 11.11 -13.59 25.31
C PHE A 540 10.10 -13.95 24.22
N ILE A 541 9.48 -15.14 24.29
CA ILE A 541 8.43 -15.57 23.34
C ILE A 541 7.29 -14.54 23.32
N ILE A 542 6.76 -14.16 24.49
CA ILE A 542 5.65 -13.19 24.57
C ILE A 542 6.07 -11.84 24.00
N LYS A 543 7.24 -11.33 24.41
CA LYS A 543 7.74 -10.02 23.97
C LYS A 543 7.90 -9.98 22.46
N ASN A 544 8.62 -10.95 21.91
CA ASN A 544 8.89 -11.02 20.48
C ASN A 544 7.61 -11.26 19.67
N PHE A 545 6.72 -12.15 20.12
CA PHE A 545 5.44 -12.36 19.46
C PHE A 545 4.61 -11.08 19.42
N LYS A 546 4.56 -10.31 20.50
CA LYS A 546 3.84 -9.02 20.54
C LYS A 546 4.40 -7.97 19.59
N GLU A 547 5.62 -8.10 19.08
CA GLU A 547 6.19 -7.16 18.11
C GLU A 547 5.58 -7.35 16.71
N THR A 548 5.33 -8.61 16.29
CA THR A 548 4.99 -8.95 14.90
C THR A 548 3.68 -9.72 14.73
N LEU A 549 3.20 -10.35 15.81
CA LEU A 549 2.03 -11.24 15.85
C LEU A 549 2.10 -12.40 14.86
N ASP A 550 3.32 -12.83 14.55
CA ASP A 550 3.60 -13.92 13.62
C ASP A 550 3.45 -15.29 14.29
N ARG A 551 2.54 -16.13 13.77
CA ARG A 551 2.27 -17.49 14.29
C ARG A 551 3.14 -18.56 13.61
N LYS A 552 4.04 -18.18 12.70
CA LYS A 552 4.94 -19.07 11.97
C LYS A 552 6.38 -18.87 12.43
N ALA A 553 6.87 -17.63 12.45
CA ALA A 553 8.21 -17.27 12.90
C ALA A 553 8.24 -17.02 14.43
N ILE A 554 8.07 -18.09 15.22
CA ILE A 554 8.06 -18.01 16.69
C ILE A 554 9.47 -18.28 17.21
N TRP A 555 10.07 -17.26 17.84
CA TRP A 555 11.40 -17.33 18.47
C TRP A 555 11.26 -17.69 19.95
N ILE A 556 11.90 -18.79 20.36
CA ILE A 556 11.83 -19.33 21.73
C ILE A 556 12.93 -18.80 22.64
N ASP A 557 14.05 -18.40 22.04
CA ASP A 557 15.21 -17.87 22.75
C ASP A 557 16.04 -16.98 21.83
N LYS A 558 17.08 -16.37 22.38
CA LYS A 558 18.03 -15.54 21.64
C LYS A 558 19.46 -15.81 22.08
N ILE A 559 20.40 -15.56 21.17
CA ILE A 559 21.84 -15.59 21.45
C ILE A 559 22.40 -14.22 21.10
N ASP A 560 22.89 -13.48 22.09
CA ASP A 560 23.54 -12.17 21.91
C ASP A 560 25.06 -12.38 21.80
N ILE A 561 25.68 -11.85 20.74
CA ILE A 561 27.12 -11.92 20.50
C ILE A 561 27.69 -10.51 20.38
N ALA A 562 28.70 -10.20 21.19
CA ALA A 562 29.54 -9.00 21.07
C ALA A 562 30.93 -9.43 20.57
N LEU A 563 31.59 -8.56 19.78
CA LEU A 563 32.74 -8.92 18.96
C LEU A 563 34.00 -8.15 19.31
#